data_AF-A0A7Y3I105-F1
#
_entry.id   AF-A0A7Y3I105-F1
#
_cell.length_a   1.000
_cell.length_b   1.000
_cell.length_c   1.000
_cell.angle_alpha   90.00
_cell.angle_beta   90.00
_cell.angle_gamma   90.00
#
_symmetry.space_group_name_H-M   'P 1'
#
loop_
_entity.id
_entity.type
_entity.pdbx_description
1 polymer ?
#
loop_
_entity_poly.entity_id
_entity_poly.type
_entity_poly.pdbx_seq_one_letter_code
_entity_poly.pdbx_strand_id
1 'polypeptide(L)'
;MRQPSVPYCRRSRGSAYLLVLVMTAMVVVIGLGAIAVARLNHRNAAVRGDEAAADVLALSALEMGITVLEDAMDAAELSASPWRPGFTHGVWSSPVDFGGGTVEWSLADATGDEDLADSDSDPIVLTGRGSINDAVRRCSVLLVPAGAGLEVLQTPLHTAGNLINDKSLAASGGPISVAGSLYNNDTIAGDVEAGAVMVHGSISGTVTTPVPAKDMPGSSIFQSYYDRATPIPWSAFPNPDFEPGLLSAAVNPYGPQNKDGVYRVDVPAFETLKVREGRIRGTLVITLGYKSKLKLQDELLLEPHRPDFPCLIVQGAVDAKVELGWPDGATLDEAAVGVNLNPPHTPFEGDSDGSLDDVYTPEIRGLVHVLHAGTGTFLGDDLDDSELVVTGTILTEGLAAVASKGTATLTVDPALFVNPPEGYSEGDRVAPLPGSWTWTVDP
;
A
#
# COMPACT_ATOMS: atom_id res chain seq x y z
N MET A 1 -54.07 102.57 -37.80
CA MET A 1 -54.08 101.38 -38.69
C MET A 1 -53.56 100.18 -37.90
N ARG A 2 -54.41 99.18 -37.65
CA ARG A 2 -54.05 97.89 -37.02
C ARG A 2 -53.61 96.92 -38.11
N GLN A 3 -52.52 96.18 -37.89
CA GLN A 3 -52.19 94.97 -38.66
C GLN A 3 -52.28 93.73 -37.75
N PRO A 4 -52.82 92.59 -38.24
CA PRO A 4 -52.99 91.36 -37.48
C PRO A 4 -51.73 90.47 -37.56
N SER A 5 -51.37 89.83 -36.43
CA SER A 5 -50.28 88.86 -36.36
C SER A 5 -50.76 87.44 -36.70
N VAL A 6 -50.00 86.76 -37.56
CA VAL A 6 -50.24 85.38 -38.02
C VAL A 6 -49.47 84.39 -37.12
N PRO A 7 -50.01 83.21 -36.76
CA PRO A 7 -49.33 82.27 -35.86
C PRO A 7 -48.21 81.51 -36.59
N TYR A 8 -46.98 81.56 -36.05
CA TYR A 8 -45.87 80.73 -36.50
C TYR A 8 -46.01 79.30 -35.96
N CYS A 9 -46.25 78.32 -36.84
CA CYS A 9 -46.03 76.91 -36.54
C CYS A 9 -44.51 76.65 -36.35
N ARG A 10 -44.07 76.51 -35.09
CA ARG A 10 -42.70 76.06 -34.77
C ARG A 10 -42.53 74.60 -35.18
N ARG A 11 -41.81 74.36 -36.29
CA ARG A 11 -41.24 73.04 -36.62
C ARG A 11 -40.09 72.73 -35.65
N SER A 12 -40.29 71.73 -34.78
CA SER A 12 -39.28 71.23 -33.84
C SER A 12 -38.20 70.43 -34.57
N ARG A 13 -37.16 71.11 -35.07
CA ARG A 13 -35.97 70.47 -35.67
C ARG A 13 -34.98 69.89 -34.64
N GLY A 14 -35.24 70.03 -33.34
CA GLY A 14 -34.34 69.58 -32.26
C GLY A 14 -34.41 68.09 -31.92
N SER A 15 -35.53 67.40 -32.21
CA SER A 15 -35.71 65.98 -31.80
C SER A 15 -34.82 65.01 -32.59
N ALA A 16 -34.54 65.30 -33.87
CA ALA A 16 -33.67 64.46 -34.70
C ALA A 16 -32.21 64.49 -34.21
N TYR A 17 -31.71 65.66 -33.78
CA TYR A 17 -30.36 65.78 -33.24
C TYR A 17 -30.19 65.02 -31.91
N LEU A 18 -31.21 65.05 -31.05
CA LEU A 18 -31.20 64.28 -29.80
C LEU A 18 -31.21 62.77 -30.06
N LEU A 19 -32.01 62.30 -31.03
CA LEU A 19 -32.04 60.87 -31.37
C LEU A 19 -30.68 60.39 -31.91
N VAL A 20 -30.07 61.15 -32.82
CA VAL A 20 -28.73 60.82 -33.36
C VAL A 20 -27.68 60.86 -32.25
N LEU A 21 -27.73 61.85 -31.35
CA LEU A 21 -26.78 61.96 -30.24
C LEU A 21 -26.95 60.81 -29.23
N VAL A 22 -28.18 60.40 -28.92
CA VAL A 22 -28.44 59.24 -28.05
C VAL A 22 -27.96 57.95 -28.71
N MET A 23 -28.22 57.76 -30.02
CA MET A 23 -27.73 56.59 -30.75
C MET A 23 -26.20 56.53 -30.81
N THR A 24 -25.52 57.65 -31.11
CA THR A 24 -24.05 57.67 -31.13
C THR A 24 -23.46 57.44 -29.74
N ALA A 25 -24.07 58.01 -28.69
CA ALA A 25 -23.66 57.74 -27.31
C ALA A 25 -23.83 56.26 -26.93
N MET A 26 -24.95 55.62 -27.30
CA MET A 26 -25.16 54.18 -27.07
C MET A 26 -24.13 53.34 -27.82
N VAL A 27 -23.84 53.64 -29.09
CA VAL A 27 -22.82 52.92 -29.87
C VAL A 27 -21.43 53.05 -29.22
N VAL A 28 -21.07 54.24 -28.72
CA VAL A 28 -19.80 54.44 -28.01
C VAL A 28 -19.73 53.62 -26.71
N VAL A 29 -20.79 53.59 -25.91
CA VAL A 29 -20.83 52.78 -24.68
C VAL A 29 -20.69 51.28 -24.98
N ILE A 30 -21.37 50.79 -26.01
CA ILE A 30 -21.25 49.39 -26.46
C ILE A 30 -19.82 49.10 -26.94
N GLY A 31 -19.22 50.00 -27.73
CA GLY A 31 -17.85 49.87 -28.19
C GLY A 31 -16.83 49.83 -27.05
N LEU A 32 -16.96 50.70 -26.06
CA LEU A 32 -16.09 50.70 -24.87
C LEU A 32 -16.29 49.44 -24.01
N GLY A 33 -17.54 48.99 -23.85
CA GLY A 33 -17.86 47.74 -23.16
C GLY A 33 -17.21 46.52 -23.82
N ALA A 34 -17.28 46.42 -25.15
CA ALA A 34 -16.65 45.34 -25.91
C ALA A 34 -15.12 45.32 -25.75
N ILE A 35 -14.47 46.48 -25.75
CA ILE A 35 -13.02 46.60 -25.54
C ILE A 35 -12.63 46.19 -24.11
N ALA A 36 -13.43 46.56 -23.10
CA ALA A 36 -13.18 46.17 -21.71
C ALA A 36 -13.27 44.64 -21.54
N VAL A 37 -14.30 44.01 -22.11
CA VAL A 37 -14.45 42.55 -22.10
C VAL A 37 -13.31 41.86 -22.85
N ALA A 38 -12.89 42.39 -24.01
CA ALA A 38 -11.76 41.83 -24.76
C ALA A 38 -10.44 41.86 -23.96
N ARG A 39 -10.18 42.93 -23.20
CA ARG A 39 -9.01 43.02 -22.31
C ARG A 39 -9.08 42.04 -21.15
N LEU A 40 -10.26 41.87 -20.54
CA LEU A 40 -10.46 40.87 -19.50
C LEU A 40 -10.24 39.45 -20.03
N ASN A 41 -10.81 39.13 -21.20
CA ASN A 41 -10.62 37.83 -21.83
C ASN A 41 -9.15 37.57 -22.19
N HIS A 42 -8.43 38.58 -22.67
CA HIS A 42 -7.01 38.44 -22.98
C HIS A 42 -6.16 38.21 -21.72
N ARG A 43 -6.45 38.91 -20.62
CA ARG A 43 -5.78 38.68 -19.33
C ARG A 43 -6.10 37.29 -18.78
N ASN A 44 -7.36 36.89 -18.81
CA ASN A 44 -7.77 35.54 -18.38
C ASN A 44 -7.11 34.45 -19.23
N ALA A 45 -6.94 34.68 -20.53
CA ALA A 45 -6.24 33.75 -21.41
C ALA A 45 -4.74 33.69 -21.10
N ALA A 46 -4.10 34.82 -20.79
CA ALA A 46 -2.70 34.86 -20.37
C ALA A 46 -2.50 34.10 -19.04
N VAL A 47 -3.33 34.38 -18.02
CA VAL A 47 -3.27 33.68 -16.73
C VAL A 47 -3.45 32.17 -16.89
N ARG A 48 -4.40 31.71 -17.71
CA ARG A 48 -4.57 30.29 -18.01
C ARG A 48 -3.38 29.67 -18.74
N GLY A 49 -2.73 30.44 -19.60
CA GLY A 49 -1.49 30.03 -20.27
C GLY A 49 -0.36 29.83 -19.27
N ASP A 50 -0.21 30.79 -18.35
CA ASP A 50 0.78 30.75 -17.28
C ASP A 50 0.51 29.59 -16.30
N GLU A 51 -0.75 29.35 -15.90
CA GLU A 51 -1.14 28.20 -15.07
C GLU A 51 -0.80 26.86 -15.73
N ALA A 52 -1.15 26.69 -17.01
CA ALA A 52 -0.85 25.46 -17.75
C ALA A 52 0.66 25.26 -17.95
N ALA A 53 1.42 26.33 -18.14
CA ALA A 53 2.87 26.26 -18.21
C ALA A 53 3.48 25.89 -16.84
N ALA A 54 2.98 26.46 -15.75
CA ALA A 54 3.40 26.11 -14.39
C ALA A 54 3.08 24.64 -14.03
N ASP A 55 1.98 24.07 -14.52
CA ASP A 55 1.66 22.64 -14.36
C ASP A 55 2.76 21.76 -14.98
N VAL A 56 3.16 22.04 -16.22
CA VAL A 56 4.22 21.29 -16.91
C VAL A 56 5.56 21.46 -16.20
N LEU A 57 5.86 22.66 -15.69
CA LEU A 57 7.07 22.93 -14.90
C LEU A 57 7.07 22.16 -13.58
N ALA A 58 5.93 22.04 -12.90
CA ALA A 58 5.82 21.29 -11.64
C ALA A 58 6.08 19.78 -11.84
N LEU A 59 5.55 19.20 -12.93
CA LEU A 59 5.87 17.82 -13.31
C LEU A 59 7.36 17.66 -13.70
N SER A 60 7.90 18.63 -14.45
CA SER A 60 9.34 18.61 -14.81
C SER A 60 10.24 18.70 -13.57
N ALA A 61 9.81 19.43 -12.53
CA ALA A 61 10.50 19.53 -11.26
C ALA A 61 10.51 18.18 -10.51
N LEU A 62 9.40 17.43 -10.56
CA LEU A 62 9.34 16.07 -10.00
C LEU A 62 10.30 15.12 -10.72
N GLU A 63 10.29 15.10 -12.05
CA GLU A 63 11.22 14.27 -12.84
C GLU A 63 12.68 14.62 -12.54
N MET A 64 13.01 15.92 -12.43
CA MET A 64 14.33 16.37 -12.01
C MET A 64 14.69 15.89 -10.59
N GLY A 65 13.74 15.95 -9.65
CA GLY A 65 13.93 15.44 -8.30
C GLY A 65 14.20 13.93 -8.28
N ILE A 66 13.46 13.15 -9.06
CA ILE A 66 13.67 11.69 -9.22
C ILE A 66 15.07 11.42 -9.78
N THR A 67 15.49 12.12 -10.83
CA THR A 67 16.85 11.92 -11.40
C THR A 67 17.94 12.24 -10.38
N VAL A 68 17.80 13.30 -9.57
CA VAL A 68 18.79 13.64 -8.53
C VAL A 68 18.83 12.57 -7.43
N LEU A 69 17.67 12.01 -7.06
CA LEU A 69 17.61 10.90 -6.11
C LEU A 69 18.29 9.65 -6.68
N GLU A 70 18.01 9.29 -7.94
CA GLU A 70 18.63 8.15 -8.61
C GLU A 70 20.16 8.29 -8.64
N ASP A 71 20.68 9.46 -9.02
CA ASP A 71 22.11 9.75 -9.01
C ASP A 71 22.71 9.64 -7.60
N ALA A 72 21.99 10.11 -6.57
CA ALA A 72 22.43 10.05 -5.18
C ALA A 72 22.45 8.61 -4.63
N MET A 73 21.43 7.82 -4.97
CA MET A 73 21.33 6.40 -4.63
C MET A 73 22.44 5.58 -5.29
N ASP A 74 22.71 5.80 -6.58
CA ASP A 74 23.79 5.12 -7.28
C ASP A 74 25.16 5.51 -6.69
N ALA A 75 25.35 6.76 -6.27
CA ALA A 75 26.56 7.20 -5.56
C ALA A 75 26.69 6.60 -4.15
N ALA A 76 25.58 6.43 -3.44
CA ALA A 76 25.52 5.78 -2.12
C ALA A 76 25.94 4.32 -2.21
N GLU A 77 25.45 3.59 -3.21
CA GLU A 77 25.83 2.19 -3.48
C GLU A 77 27.34 2.05 -3.70
N LEU A 78 27.96 2.97 -4.46
CA LEU A 78 29.40 2.96 -4.70
C LEU A 78 30.24 3.33 -3.47
N SER A 79 29.70 4.15 -2.55
CA SER A 79 30.45 4.72 -1.42
C SER A 79 30.13 4.08 -0.07
N ALA A 80 29.14 3.18 0.00
CA ALA A 80 28.59 2.60 1.22
C ALA A 80 28.18 3.66 2.26
N SER A 81 27.69 4.81 1.79
CA SER A 81 27.17 5.90 2.61
C SER A 81 25.72 6.16 2.22
N PRO A 82 24.77 6.21 3.16
CA PRO A 82 23.37 6.44 2.83
C PRO A 82 23.17 7.81 2.17
N TRP A 83 22.27 7.90 1.20
CA TRP A 83 22.00 9.16 0.48
C TRP A 83 21.07 10.09 1.27
N ARG A 84 20.18 9.52 2.11
CA ARG A 84 19.17 10.25 2.89
C ARG A 84 19.74 11.38 3.75
N PRO A 85 20.85 11.21 4.51
CA PRO A 85 21.46 12.30 5.26
C PRO A 85 21.97 13.48 4.40
N GLY A 86 22.08 13.30 3.09
CA GLY A 86 22.41 14.37 2.13
C GLY A 86 21.26 15.35 1.89
N PHE A 87 20.04 15.02 2.33
CA PHE A 87 18.85 15.82 2.17
C PHE A 87 18.29 16.30 3.51
N THR A 88 17.59 17.42 3.48
CA THR A 88 16.94 17.99 4.68
C THR A 88 15.44 18.02 4.45
N HIS A 89 14.68 17.50 5.42
CA HIS A 89 13.23 17.48 5.39
C HIS A 89 12.64 18.85 5.07
N GLY A 90 11.72 18.89 4.12
CA GLY A 90 10.93 20.07 3.75
C GLY A 90 11.71 21.21 3.10
N VAL A 91 13.01 21.04 2.83
CA VAL A 91 13.85 22.08 2.23
C VAL A 91 13.76 22.01 0.71
N TRP A 92 13.42 23.15 0.11
CA TRP A 92 13.39 23.31 -1.34
C TRP A 92 14.81 23.36 -1.92
N SER A 93 14.99 22.71 -3.06
CA SER A 93 16.17 22.82 -3.90
C SER A 93 16.39 24.27 -4.33
N SER A 94 17.61 24.60 -4.78
CA SER A 94 17.83 25.90 -5.42
C SER A 94 16.96 26.01 -6.69
N PRO A 95 16.33 27.18 -6.95
CA PRO A 95 15.56 27.39 -8.17
C PRO A 95 16.41 27.21 -9.42
N VAL A 96 15.90 26.48 -10.40
CA VAL A 96 16.52 26.32 -11.72
C VAL A 96 15.62 26.95 -12.78
N ASP A 97 16.19 27.84 -13.61
CA ASP A 97 15.48 28.42 -14.74
C ASP A 97 15.23 27.35 -15.82
N PHE A 98 13.96 27.07 -16.12
CA PHE A 98 13.56 26.08 -17.11
C PHE A 98 12.28 26.50 -17.83
N GLY A 99 12.26 26.40 -19.16
CA GLY A 99 11.04 26.63 -19.96
C GLY A 99 10.41 28.03 -19.85
N GLY A 100 11.17 29.06 -19.43
CA GLY A 100 10.64 30.42 -19.22
C GLY A 100 10.04 30.66 -17.83
N GLY A 101 10.12 29.68 -16.93
CA GLY A 101 9.83 29.81 -15.51
C GLY A 101 10.94 29.21 -14.66
N THR A 102 10.62 28.87 -13.43
CA THR A 102 11.53 28.21 -12.48
C THR A 102 10.94 26.89 -12.01
N VAL A 103 11.84 25.92 -11.78
CA VAL A 103 11.53 24.64 -11.15
C VAL A 103 12.28 24.51 -9.84
N GLU A 104 11.59 24.02 -8.81
CA GLU A 104 12.12 23.69 -7.50
C GLU A 104 11.51 22.36 -7.06
N TRP A 105 12.22 21.58 -6.25
CA TRP A 105 11.67 20.36 -5.65
C TRP A 105 12.09 20.23 -4.19
N SER A 106 11.35 19.47 -3.40
CA SER A 106 11.64 19.22 -1.98
C SER A 106 11.27 17.79 -1.61
N LEU A 107 12.00 17.24 -0.63
CA LEU A 107 11.69 15.95 0.00
C LEU A 107 11.12 16.19 1.38
N ALA A 108 10.05 15.50 1.72
CA ALA A 108 9.51 15.44 3.07
C ALA A 108 9.39 13.99 3.51
N ASP A 109 9.60 13.76 4.80
CA ASP A 109 9.29 12.49 5.45
C ASP A 109 7.77 12.33 5.51
N ALA A 110 7.27 11.15 5.13
CA ALA A 110 5.84 10.83 5.15
C ALA A 110 5.37 10.24 6.49
N THR A 111 6.27 9.85 7.40
CA THR A 111 5.90 9.30 8.72
C THR A 111 5.51 10.41 9.71
N GLY A 112 6.08 11.60 9.52
CA GLY A 112 5.73 12.84 10.21
C GLY A 112 6.64 13.15 11.41
N ASP A 113 7.80 12.52 11.50
CA ASP A 113 8.83 12.83 12.52
C ASP A 113 9.89 13.82 12.03
N GLU A 114 9.83 14.19 10.75
CA GLU A 114 10.71 15.15 10.09
C GLU A 114 12.17 14.66 9.95
N ASP A 115 12.43 13.37 10.16
CA ASP A 115 13.75 12.75 9.92
C ASP A 115 13.70 11.94 8.62
N LEU A 116 14.64 12.21 7.71
CA LEU A 116 14.76 11.41 6.48
C LEU A 116 15.72 10.24 6.65
N ALA A 117 16.54 10.24 7.71
CA ALA A 117 17.76 9.44 7.86
C ALA A 117 17.69 8.38 8.96
N ASP A 118 16.57 8.27 9.66
CA ASP A 118 16.38 7.34 10.78
C ASP A 118 16.05 5.91 10.30
N SER A 119 15.34 5.79 9.17
CA SER A 119 14.93 4.50 8.58
C SER A 119 14.93 4.55 7.05
N ASP A 120 15.71 3.65 6.43
CA ASP A 120 15.75 3.53 4.97
C ASP A 120 14.43 2.96 4.40
N SER A 121 13.64 2.32 5.26
CA SER A 121 12.32 1.76 4.94
C SER A 121 11.19 2.81 4.95
N ASP A 122 11.49 4.06 5.33
CA ASP A 122 10.46 5.07 5.50
C ASP A 122 10.08 5.71 4.17
N PRO A 123 8.77 5.80 3.87
CA PRO A 123 8.30 6.44 2.65
C PRO A 123 8.56 7.95 2.70
N ILE A 124 8.83 8.53 1.54
CA ILE A 124 9.13 9.96 1.40
C ILE A 124 8.19 10.61 0.40
N VAL A 125 7.80 11.86 0.64
CA VAL A 125 7.02 12.66 -0.30
C VAL A 125 7.95 13.56 -1.09
N LEU A 126 8.03 13.32 -2.40
CA LEU A 126 8.70 14.24 -3.32
C LEU A 126 7.67 15.25 -3.82
N THR A 127 7.96 16.54 -3.66
CA THR A 127 7.11 17.64 -4.15
C THR A 127 7.87 18.48 -5.16
N GLY A 128 7.31 18.63 -6.36
CA GLY A 128 7.80 19.53 -7.40
C GLY A 128 6.97 20.80 -7.45
N ARG A 129 7.63 21.94 -7.62
CA ARG A 129 7.05 23.27 -7.76
C ARG A 129 7.51 23.90 -9.07
N GLY A 130 6.54 24.27 -9.89
CA GLY A 130 6.74 25.06 -11.10
C GLY A 130 6.17 26.46 -10.92
N SER A 131 6.92 27.48 -11.32
CA SER A 131 6.40 28.85 -11.33
C SER A 131 6.75 29.62 -12.60
N ILE A 132 5.77 30.35 -13.11
CA ILE A 132 5.92 31.27 -14.24
C ILE A 132 5.16 32.56 -13.92
N ASN A 133 5.85 33.70 -13.94
CA ASN A 133 5.31 34.96 -13.44
C ASN A 133 4.72 34.79 -12.02
N ASP A 134 3.42 35.08 -11.86
CA ASP A 134 2.67 34.95 -10.61
C ASP A 134 1.98 33.58 -10.45
N ALA A 135 2.00 32.72 -11.49
CA ALA A 135 1.38 31.40 -11.45
C ALA A 135 2.34 30.38 -10.81
N VAL A 136 1.89 29.70 -9.75
CA VAL A 136 2.65 28.66 -9.04
C VAL A 136 1.79 27.40 -8.97
N ARG A 137 2.40 26.25 -9.27
CA ARG A 137 1.75 24.93 -9.21
C ARG A 137 2.65 23.94 -8.49
N ARG A 138 2.04 23.08 -7.68
CA ARG A 138 2.75 22.01 -6.96
C ARG A 138 2.11 20.65 -7.24
N CYS A 139 2.96 19.68 -7.52
CA CYS A 139 2.58 18.28 -7.63
C CYS A 139 3.47 17.47 -6.69
N SER A 140 2.90 16.49 -6.01
CA SER A 140 3.62 15.60 -5.11
C SER A 140 3.34 14.14 -5.45
N VAL A 141 4.31 13.30 -5.14
CA VAL A 141 4.26 11.85 -5.31
C VAL A 141 4.88 11.18 -4.08
N LEU A 142 4.30 10.07 -3.64
CA LEU A 142 4.87 9.25 -2.57
C LEU A 142 5.90 8.30 -3.19
N LEU A 143 7.13 8.33 -2.70
CA LEU A 143 8.16 7.37 -3.03
C LEU A 143 8.27 6.36 -1.89
N VAL A 144 8.27 5.08 -2.23
CA VAL A 144 8.39 3.96 -1.28
C VAL A 144 9.72 3.25 -1.52
N PRO A 145 10.32 2.61 -0.49
CA PRO A 145 11.52 1.80 -0.67
C PRO A 145 11.32 0.73 -1.76
N ALA A 146 12.33 0.58 -2.61
CA ALA A 146 12.40 -0.39 -3.68
C ALA A 146 13.79 -1.01 -3.70
N GLY A 147 13.94 -2.26 -4.12
CA GLY A 147 15.25 -2.90 -4.13
C GLY A 147 15.18 -4.41 -4.01
N ALA A 148 16.29 -5.01 -3.54
CA ALA A 148 16.28 -6.40 -3.11
C ALA A 148 15.31 -6.55 -1.93
N GLY A 149 14.70 -7.72 -1.75
CA GLY A 149 13.90 -7.99 -0.56
C GLY A 149 14.71 -7.90 0.72
N LEU A 150 14.05 -7.61 1.84
CA LEU A 150 14.67 -7.73 3.16
C LEU A 150 15.22 -9.14 3.36
N GLU A 151 16.36 -9.27 4.07
CA GLU A 151 16.97 -10.58 4.34
C GLU A 151 16.01 -11.56 5.03
N VAL A 152 15.06 -11.05 5.82
CA VAL A 152 14.00 -11.87 6.45
C VAL A 152 13.13 -12.63 5.44
N LEU A 153 13.00 -12.15 4.21
CA LEU A 153 12.25 -12.83 3.13
C LEU A 153 12.96 -14.06 2.58
N GLN A 154 14.24 -14.26 2.91
CA GLN A 154 14.96 -15.50 2.59
C GLN A 154 14.76 -16.60 3.63
N THR A 155 13.94 -16.35 4.65
CA THR A 155 13.67 -17.28 5.74
C THR A 155 12.22 -17.76 5.65
N PRO A 156 11.92 -19.04 5.95
CA PRO A 156 10.56 -19.53 5.91
C PRO A 156 9.74 -19.00 7.09
N LEU A 157 10.42 -18.75 8.21
CA LEU A 157 9.88 -18.15 9.42
C LEU A 157 10.94 -17.22 10.01
N HIS A 158 10.56 -15.97 10.25
CA HIS A 158 11.31 -15.04 11.09
C HIS A 158 10.44 -14.56 12.25
N THR A 159 11.01 -14.60 13.46
CA THR A 159 10.41 -14.00 14.65
C THR A 159 11.36 -13.02 15.31
N ALA A 160 10.90 -11.77 15.52
CA ALA A 160 11.64 -10.79 16.30
C ALA A 160 11.64 -11.14 17.80
N GLY A 161 10.59 -11.85 18.26
CA GLY A 161 10.51 -12.41 19.61
C GLY A 161 11.18 -13.79 19.74
N ASN A 162 10.65 -14.60 20.66
CA ASN A 162 11.09 -15.97 20.87
C ASN A 162 10.33 -16.94 19.94
N LEU A 163 10.95 -18.09 19.65
CA LEU A 163 10.29 -19.24 19.03
C LEU A 163 10.18 -20.38 20.05
N ILE A 164 8.97 -20.89 20.29
CA ILE A 164 8.74 -22.11 21.07
C ILE A 164 8.32 -23.23 20.12
N ASN A 165 9.19 -24.22 19.93
CA ASN A 165 8.89 -25.38 19.10
C ASN A 165 8.54 -26.59 19.98
N ASP A 166 7.25 -26.88 20.15
CA ASP A 166 6.77 -28.03 20.91
C ASP A 166 6.46 -29.26 20.03
N LYS A 167 6.57 -29.14 18.71
CA LYS A 167 6.25 -30.19 17.73
C LYS A 167 7.15 -30.19 16.50
N SER A 168 6.86 -31.08 15.55
CA SER A 168 7.62 -31.20 14.31
C SER A 168 7.46 -29.95 13.44
N LEU A 169 8.59 -29.31 13.14
CA LEU A 169 8.71 -28.15 12.27
C LEU A 169 9.71 -28.46 11.15
N ALA A 170 9.25 -28.49 9.91
CA ALA A 170 10.12 -28.65 8.74
C ALA A 170 10.29 -27.31 8.04
N ALA A 171 11.53 -26.98 7.70
CA ALA A 171 11.89 -25.75 7.00
C ALA A 171 12.83 -26.07 5.83
N SER A 172 12.55 -25.50 4.66
CA SER A 172 13.38 -25.66 3.47
C SER A 172 13.51 -24.36 2.67
N GLY A 173 14.55 -24.26 1.84
CA GLY A 173 14.85 -23.06 1.06
C GLY A 173 15.59 -21.95 1.82
N GLY A 174 15.62 -22.00 3.15
CA GLY A 174 16.38 -21.09 4.02
C GLY A 174 16.29 -21.48 5.50
N PRO A 175 17.08 -20.85 6.39
CA PRO A 175 17.07 -21.14 7.82
C PRO A 175 15.87 -20.52 8.53
N ILE A 176 15.34 -21.18 9.57
CA ILE A 176 14.41 -20.54 10.51
C ILE A 176 15.19 -19.48 11.29
N SER A 177 14.69 -18.24 11.29
CA SER A 177 15.37 -17.10 11.91
C SER A 177 14.64 -16.62 13.16
N VAL A 178 15.38 -16.44 14.26
CA VAL A 178 14.84 -16.04 15.56
C VAL A 178 15.74 -14.95 16.16
N ALA A 179 15.29 -13.70 16.21
CA ALA A 179 16.09 -12.64 16.83
C ALA A 179 16.26 -12.85 18.34
N GLY A 180 15.22 -13.40 19.00
CA GLY A 180 15.25 -13.76 20.41
C GLY A 180 15.87 -15.13 20.71
N SER A 181 15.20 -15.89 21.60
CA SER A 181 15.60 -17.24 21.98
C SER A 181 14.73 -18.29 21.29
N LEU A 182 15.38 -19.33 20.74
CA LEU A 182 14.72 -20.56 20.31
C LEU A 182 14.64 -21.55 21.47
N TYR A 183 13.43 -22.00 21.82
CA TYR A 183 13.15 -23.11 22.73
C TYR A 183 12.67 -24.31 21.92
N ASN A 184 13.56 -25.24 21.60
CA ASN A 184 13.22 -26.42 20.82
C ASN A 184 12.98 -27.65 21.72
N ASN A 185 11.72 -28.06 21.86
CA ASN A 185 11.31 -29.21 22.66
C ASN A 185 11.00 -30.47 21.81
N ASP A 186 10.99 -30.36 20.47
CA ASP A 186 10.77 -31.47 19.54
C ASP A 186 11.74 -31.36 18.33
N THR A 187 11.31 -31.74 17.13
CA THR A 187 12.16 -31.91 15.97
C THR A 187 12.02 -30.71 15.04
N ILE A 188 13.16 -30.11 14.70
CA ILE A 188 13.27 -29.14 13.62
C ILE A 188 14.05 -29.79 12.47
N ALA A 189 13.37 -29.99 11.35
CA ALA A 189 13.97 -30.48 10.12
C ALA A 189 14.36 -29.30 9.22
N GLY A 190 15.55 -28.73 9.44
CA GLY A 190 16.05 -27.57 8.70
C GLY A 190 17.20 -26.86 9.42
N ASP A 191 17.74 -25.82 8.77
CA ASP A 191 18.75 -24.93 9.36
C ASP A 191 18.08 -23.90 10.28
N VAL A 192 18.82 -23.41 11.27
CA VAL A 192 18.34 -22.46 12.27
C VAL A 192 19.39 -21.38 12.53
N GLU A 193 18.94 -20.13 12.57
CA GLU A 193 19.70 -18.96 12.98
C GLU A 193 18.99 -18.28 14.16
N ALA A 194 19.67 -18.16 15.30
CA ALA A 194 19.04 -17.56 16.47
C ALA A 194 19.99 -16.73 17.34
N GLY A 195 19.42 -15.70 17.99
CA GLY A 195 20.13 -14.92 19.01
C GLY A 195 20.61 -15.79 20.17
N ALA A 196 19.77 -16.72 20.63
CA ALA A 196 20.13 -17.78 21.55
C ALA A 196 19.34 -19.07 21.28
N VAL A 197 19.89 -20.22 21.67
CA VAL A 197 19.25 -21.53 21.45
C VAL A 197 19.23 -22.35 22.74
N MET A 198 18.06 -22.90 23.08
CA MET A 198 17.84 -23.91 24.10
C MET A 198 17.20 -25.14 23.45
N VAL A 199 17.96 -26.23 23.35
CA VAL A 199 17.50 -27.46 22.70
C VAL A 199 17.30 -28.57 23.74
N HIS A 200 16.05 -29.03 23.85
CA HIS A 200 15.68 -30.29 24.50
C HIS A 200 15.33 -31.38 23.46
N GLY A 201 14.93 -30.98 22.26
CA GLY A 201 14.62 -31.87 21.14
C GLY A 201 15.79 -32.09 20.18
N SER A 202 15.53 -32.15 18.87
CA SER A 202 16.56 -32.33 17.83
C SER A 202 16.45 -31.32 16.70
N ILE A 203 17.59 -30.94 16.12
CA ILE A 203 17.67 -30.08 14.93
C ILE A 203 18.54 -30.83 13.92
N SER A 204 18.01 -31.10 12.72
CA SER A 204 18.74 -31.88 11.71
C SER A 204 19.72 -31.06 10.87
N GLY A 205 19.52 -29.74 10.78
CA GLY A 205 20.37 -28.83 10.03
C GLY A 205 21.42 -28.12 10.88
N THR A 206 22.01 -27.09 10.32
CA THR A 206 23.01 -26.23 10.94
C THR A 206 22.35 -25.30 11.95
N VAL A 207 23.00 -25.09 13.09
CA VAL A 207 22.57 -24.12 14.11
C VAL A 207 23.62 -23.01 14.18
N THR A 208 23.23 -21.79 13.82
CA THR A 208 24.08 -20.59 13.90
C THR A 208 23.61 -19.73 15.07
N THR A 209 24.50 -19.48 16.04
CA THR A 209 24.20 -18.64 17.20
C THR A 209 25.50 -18.08 17.84
N PRO A 210 25.55 -16.81 18.28
CA PRO A 210 24.52 -15.78 18.06
C PRO A 210 24.57 -15.25 16.64
N VAL A 211 23.41 -14.92 16.07
CA VAL A 211 23.28 -14.17 14.81
C VAL A 211 22.70 -12.79 15.14
N PRO A 212 23.18 -11.69 14.51
CA PRO A 212 22.52 -10.39 14.61
C PRO A 212 21.03 -10.47 14.25
N ALA A 213 20.21 -9.62 14.85
CA ALA A 213 18.82 -9.50 14.42
C ALA A 213 18.78 -8.98 12.97
N LYS A 214 17.91 -9.57 12.15
CA LYS A 214 17.65 -9.12 10.78
C LYS A 214 16.68 -7.95 10.82
N ASP A 215 16.77 -7.08 9.82
CA ASP A 215 15.89 -5.92 9.72
C ASP A 215 14.45 -6.33 9.40
N MET A 216 13.52 -5.69 10.09
CA MET A 216 12.08 -5.88 9.91
C MET A 216 11.52 -4.76 9.03
N PRO A 217 10.43 -5.02 8.28
CA PRO A 217 9.74 -3.97 7.52
C PRO A 217 9.29 -2.82 8.43
N GLY A 218 9.26 -1.61 7.87
CA GLY A 218 8.84 -0.40 8.58
C GLY A 218 7.41 -0.50 9.13
N SER A 219 7.16 0.12 10.27
CA SER A 219 5.86 0.05 10.97
C SER A 219 4.69 0.69 10.20
N SER A 220 4.98 1.57 9.25
CA SER A 220 3.99 2.24 8.39
C SER A 220 3.35 1.31 7.35
N ILE A 221 3.92 0.12 7.13
CA ILE A 221 3.49 -0.82 6.09
C ILE A 221 2.02 -1.21 6.28
N PHE A 222 1.59 -1.49 7.52
CA PHE A 222 0.22 -1.90 7.82
C PHE A 222 -0.76 -0.82 7.39
N GLN A 223 -0.50 0.44 7.76
CA GLN A 223 -1.36 1.56 7.45
C GLN A 223 -1.47 1.77 5.93
N SER A 224 -0.37 1.60 5.19
CA SER A 224 -0.36 1.72 3.72
C SER A 224 -1.31 0.72 3.04
N TYR A 225 -1.37 -0.53 3.51
CA TYR A 225 -2.28 -1.54 2.98
C TYR A 225 -3.70 -1.33 3.51
N TYR A 226 -3.85 -0.92 4.78
CA TYR A 226 -5.14 -0.64 5.40
C TYR A 226 -5.91 0.46 4.66
N ASP A 227 -5.24 1.52 4.21
CA ASP A 227 -5.85 2.64 3.51
C ASP A 227 -6.24 2.31 2.06
N ARG A 228 -5.56 1.34 1.43
CA ARG A 228 -5.89 0.83 0.08
C ARG A 228 -6.96 -0.25 0.08
N ALA A 229 -7.19 -0.90 1.23
CA ALA A 229 -8.06 -2.03 1.35
C ALA A 229 -9.55 -1.66 1.28
N THR A 230 -10.35 -2.51 0.63
CA THR A 230 -11.82 -2.40 0.70
C THR A 230 -12.31 -3.03 2.02
N PRO A 231 -13.07 -2.30 2.86
CA PRO A 231 -13.56 -2.83 4.12
C PRO A 231 -14.62 -3.91 3.92
N ILE A 232 -14.42 -5.05 4.58
CA ILE A 232 -15.46 -6.05 4.81
C ILE A 232 -15.96 -5.84 6.25
N PRO A 233 -17.19 -5.32 6.44
CA PRO A 233 -17.66 -4.98 7.77
C PRO A 233 -17.84 -6.22 8.62
N TRP A 234 -17.51 -6.15 9.92
CA TRP A 234 -17.67 -7.26 10.87
C TRP A 234 -19.09 -7.87 10.86
N SER A 235 -20.11 -7.03 10.62
CA SER A 235 -21.51 -7.46 10.51
C SER A 235 -21.81 -8.37 9.31
N ALA A 236 -20.86 -8.53 8.38
CA ALA A 236 -21.00 -9.40 7.21
C ALA A 236 -20.78 -10.88 7.56
N PHE A 237 -20.24 -11.19 8.75
CA PHE A 237 -19.95 -12.56 9.19
C PHE A 237 -21.06 -13.09 10.11
N PRO A 238 -21.92 -14.00 9.65
CA PRO A 238 -22.82 -14.71 10.53
C PRO A 238 -22.01 -15.68 11.41
N ASN A 239 -22.01 -15.48 12.73
CA ASN A 239 -21.31 -16.32 13.72
C ASN A 239 -19.78 -16.38 13.56
N PRO A 240 -19.10 -15.28 13.92
CA PRO A 240 -17.83 -14.77 13.33
C PRO A 240 -17.02 -15.70 12.39
N ASP A 241 -17.71 -16.32 11.43
CA ASP A 241 -17.16 -17.23 10.43
C ASP A 241 -17.05 -16.46 9.11
N PHE A 242 -15.85 -16.44 8.56
CA PHE A 242 -15.51 -15.87 7.27
C PHE A 242 -15.27 -17.00 6.29
N GLU A 243 -16.33 -17.32 5.55
CA GLU A 243 -16.41 -18.41 4.57
C GLU A 243 -16.55 -17.79 3.17
N PRO A 244 -15.48 -17.30 2.54
CA PRO A 244 -15.61 -16.58 1.29
C PRO A 244 -16.06 -17.47 0.13
N GLY A 245 -15.83 -18.78 0.18
CA GLY A 245 -15.82 -19.61 -1.02
C GLY A 245 -14.72 -19.13 -1.95
N LEU A 246 -14.96 -18.07 -2.73
CA LEU A 246 -13.95 -17.35 -3.51
C LEU A 246 -13.92 -15.86 -3.15
N LEU A 247 -12.75 -15.37 -2.72
CA LEU A 247 -12.45 -13.94 -2.60
C LEU A 247 -11.27 -13.59 -3.51
N SER A 248 -11.45 -12.63 -4.41
CA SER A 248 -10.40 -12.17 -5.33
C SER A 248 -10.59 -10.71 -5.71
N ALA A 249 -9.69 -10.13 -6.50
CA ALA A 249 -9.90 -8.78 -7.04
C ALA A 249 -11.18 -8.63 -7.88
N ALA A 250 -11.65 -9.74 -8.48
CA ALA A 250 -12.84 -9.78 -9.33
C ALA A 250 -14.08 -10.36 -8.62
N VAL A 251 -13.96 -10.88 -7.39
CA VAL A 251 -15.07 -11.45 -6.63
C VAL A 251 -14.95 -11.04 -5.17
N ASN A 252 -15.95 -10.33 -4.65
CA ASN A 252 -16.09 -10.08 -3.22
C ASN A 252 -17.54 -10.41 -2.79
N PRO A 253 -17.76 -11.54 -2.08
CA PRO A 253 -19.10 -11.92 -1.62
C PRO A 253 -19.71 -10.94 -0.60
N TYR A 254 -18.88 -10.12 0.03
CA TYR A 254 -19.26 -9.31 1.20
C TYR A 254 -19.38 -7.80 0.89
N GLY A 255 -19.15 -7.38 -0.35
CA GLY A 255 -19.19 -5.96 -0.67
C GLY A 255 -18.55 -5.60 -2.02
N PRO A 256 -18.11 -4.35 -2.18
CA PRO A 256 -17.44 -3.89 -3.39
C PRO A 256 -16.14 -4.66 -3.66
N GLN A 257 -15.84 -4.88 -4.93
CA GLN A 257 -14.55 -5.44 -5.36
C GLN A 257 -13.41 -4.43 -5.14
N ASN A 258 -12.19 -4.94 -4.96
CA ASN A 258 -10.98 -4.14 -4.97
C ASN A 258 -10.11 -4.54 -6.17
N LYS A 259 -9.77 -3.59 -7.05
CA LYS A 259 -8.96 -3.87 -8.25
C LYS A 259 -7.56 -4.43 -7.92
N ASP A 260 -7.02 -4.09 -6.75
CA ASP A 260 -5.72 -4.55 -6.27
C ASP A 260 -5.87 -5.83 -5.42
N GLY A 261 -7.10 -6.30 -5.18
CA GLY A 261 -7.39 -7.50 -4.40
C GLY A 261 -7.13 -7.35 -2.90
N VAL A 262 -7.11 -6.12 -2.37
CA VAL A 262 -6.86 -5.87 -0.94
C VAL A 262 -8.16 -5.68 -0.18
N TYR A 263 -8.34 -6.45 0.89
CA TYR A 263 -9.54 -6.44 1.74
C TYR A 263 -9.16 -6.31 3.20
N ARG A 264 -9.93 -5.54 3.97
CA ARG A 264 -9.68 -5.36 5.40
C ARG A 264 -10.83 -5.81 6.29
N VAL A 265 -10.46 -6.38 7.43
CA VAL A 265 -11.40 -6.82 8.48
C VAL A 265 -10.90 -6.31 9.83
N ASP A 266 -11.77 -5.60 10.54
CA ASP A 266 -11.52 -5.15 11.91
C ASP A 266 -12.21 -6.10 12.90
N VAL A 267 -11.43 -6.89 13.63
CA VAL A 267 -11.91 -7.85 14.63
C VAL A 267 -12.03 -7.15 15.98
N PRO A 268 -13.25 -7.07 16.58
CA PRO A 268 -13.44 -6.43 17.87
C PRO A 268 -12.68 -7.15 18.99
N ALA A 269 -12.45 -6.44 20.10
CA ALA A 269 -11.84 -7.01 21.30
C ALA A 269 -12.63 -8.24 21.79
N PHE A 270 -11.91 -9.26 22.27
CA PHE A 270 -12.43 -10.55 22.74
C PHE A 270 -13.16 -11.42 21.71
N GLU A 271 -13.25 -11.00 20.45
CA GLU A 271 -13.87 -11.79 19.39
C GLU A 271 -12.86 -12.72 18.71
N THR A 272 -13.35 -13.73 18.01
CA THR A 272 -12.52 -14.66 17.23
C THR A 272 -13.01 -14.69 15.81
N LEU A 273 -12.21 -14.21 14.86
CA LEU A 273 -12.47 -14.37 13.43
C LEU A 273 -11.94 -15.73 12.99
N LYS A 274 -12.81 -16.58 12.45
CA LYS A 274 -12.41 -17.84 11.82
C LYS A 274 -12.52 -17.69 10.31
N VAL A 275 -11.42 -17.92 9.61
CA VAL A 275 -11.37 -17.92 8.15
C VAL A 275 -11.25 -19.38 7.71
N ARG A 276 -12.23 -19.85 6.96
CA ARG A 276 -12.35 -21.26 6.58
C ARG A 276 -13.06 -21.43 5.24
N GLU A 277 -12.95 -22.62 4.67
CA GLU A 277 -13.73 -23.09 3.51
C GLU A 277 -13.69 -22.13 2.31
N GLY A 278 -12.49 -21.89 1.76
CA GLY A 278 -12.39 -21.10 0.55
C GLY A 278 -11.00 -20.85 -0.03
N ARG A 279 -11.00 -20.21 -1.19
CA ARG A 279 -9.81 -19.67 -1.85
C ARG A 279 -9.83 -18.14 -1.77
N ILE A 280 -8.76 -17.59 -1.24
CA ILE A 280 -8.53 -16.15 -1.18
C ILE A 280 -7.34 -15.84 -2.08
N ARG A 281 -7.63 -15.23 -3.23
CA ARG A 281 -6.63 -14.69 -4.16
C ARG A 281 -6.56 -13.17 -4.02
N GLY A 282 -5.94 -12.72 -2.96
CA GLY A 282 -5.90 -11.32 -2.53
C GLY A 282 -5.07 -11.12 -1.27
N THR A 283 -4.97 -9.87 -0.83
CA THR A 283 -4.31 -9.47 0.41
C THR A 283 -5.36 -9.24 1.49
N LEU A 284 -5.27 -9.97 2.59
CA LEU A 284 -6.07 -9.69 3.78
C LEU A 284 -5.30 -8.79 4.75
N VAL A 285 -5.93 -7.70 5.16
CA VAL A 285 -5.41 -6.76 6.17
C VAL A 285 -6.32 -6.84 7.39
N ILE A 286 -5.82 -7.40 8.49
CA ILE A 286 -6.64 -7.70 9.66
C ILE A 286 -6.17 -6.89 10.86
N THR A 287 -7.09 -6.19 11.49
CA THR A 287 -6.85 -5.53 12.79
C THR A 287 -7.43 -6.40 13.89
N LEU A 288 -6.63 -6.75 14.90
CA LEU A 288 -7.07 -7.52 16.05
C LEU A 288 -7.18 -6.63 17.29
N GLY A 289 -8.37 -6.57 17.88
CA GLY A 289 -8.59 -5.92 19.17
C GLY A 289 -7.92 -6.64 20.35
N TYR A 290 -8.03 -6.05 21.54
CA TYR A 290 -7.51 -6.65 22.77
C TYR A 290 -8.07 -8.07 22.98
N LYS A 291 -7.19 -9.06 23.19
CA LYS A 291 -7.56 -10.48 23.39
C LYS A 291 -8.42 -11.10 22.30
N SER A 292 -8.46 -10.52 21.10
CA SER A 292 -9.13 -11.15 19.98
C SER A 292 -8.24 -12.23 19.34
N LYS A 293 -8.84 -13.03 18.48
CA LYS A 293 -8.15 -14.10 17.77
C LYS A 293 -8.43 -14.08 16.27
N LEU A 294 -7.43 -14.42 15.49
CA LEU A 294 -7.56 -14.86 14.10
C LEU A 294 -7.25 -16.36 14.07
N LYS A 295 -8.15 -17.14 13.48
CA LYS A 295 -7.95 -18.56 13.19
C LYS A 295 -8.07 -18.76 11.69
N LEU A 296 -6.99 -19.15 11.01
CA LEU A 296 -7.08 -19.75 9.69
C LEU A 296 -7.19 -21.26 9.90
N GLN A 297 -8.35 -21.82 9.60
CA GLN A 297 -8.69 -23.22 9.92
C GLN A 297 -9.48 -23.88 8.79
N ASP A 298 -9.64 -25.21 8.90
CA ASP A 298 -10.33 -26.06 7.92
C ASP A 298 -9.69 -25.91 6.52
N GLU A 299 -10.44 -25.85 5.43
CA GLU A 299 -9.86 -25.81 4.09
C GLU A 299 -9.66 -24.38 3.58
N LEU A 300 -8.41 -23.89 3.59
CA LEU A 300 -8.09 -22.55 3.06
C LEU A 300 -6.90 -22.57 2.10
N LEU A 301 -7.11 -21.99 0.92
CA LEU A 301 -6.03 -21.66 -0.02
C LEU A 301 -5.87 -20.15 -0.06
N LEU A 302 -4.72 -19.64 0.38
CA LEU A 302 -4.45 -18.21 0.47
C LEU A 302 -3.25 -17.84 -0.41
N GLU A 303 -3.45 -16.95 -1.37
CA GLU A 303 -2.40 -16.46 -2.26
C GLU A 303 -2.63 -14.98 -2.59
N PRO A 304 -1.59 -14.18 -2.86
CA PRO A 304 -1.79 -12.78 -3.17
C PRO A 304 -2.40 -12.61 -4.58
N HIS A 305 -3.15 -11.51 -4.79
CA HIS A 305 -3.66 -11.20 -6.13
C HIS A 305 -2.53 -10.84 -7.10
N ARG A 306 -1.56 -10.06 -6.60
CA ARG A 306 -0.37 -9.61 -7.30
C ARG A 306 0.89 -10.17 -6.63
N PRO A 307 1.95 -10.51 -7.38
CA PRO A 307 3.17 -11.07 -6.80
C PRO A 307 3.94 -10.09 -5.91
N ASP A 308 3.70 -8.79 -6.07
CA ASP A 308 4.30 -7.71 -5.27
C ASP A 308 3.48 -7.35 -4.03
N PHE A 309 2.52 -8.19 -3.62
CA PHE A 309 1.67 -7.97 -2.44
C PHE A 309 1.79 -9.15 -1.47
N PRO A 310 1.69 -8.93 -0.14
CA PRO A 310 1.58 -10.01 0.83
C PRO A 310 0.19 -10.66 0.71
N CYS A 311 0.07 -11.89 1.21
CA CYS A 311 -1.22 -12.57 1.26
C CYS A 311 -2.00 -12.25 2.54
N LEU A 312 -1.29 -12.03 3.66
CA LEU A 312 -1.88 -11.68 4.96
C LEU A 312 -1.00 -10.69 5.74
N ILE A 313 -1.60 -9.60 6.18
CA ILE A 313 -1.01 -8.66 7.14
C ILE A 313 -1.95 -8.53 8.34
N VAL A 314 -1.43 -8.72 9.54
CA VAL A 314 -2.21 -8.64 10.79
C VAL A 314 -1.59 -7.60 11.70
N GLN A 315 -2.34 -6.54 12.03
CA GLN A 315 -2.00 -5.66 13.14
C GLN A 315 -2.63 -6.21 14.41
N GLY A 316 -1.81 -6.80 15.26
CA GLY A 316 -2.27 -7.29 16.54
C GLY A 316 -2.37 -6.22 17.63
N ALA A 317 -2.88 -6.64 18.78
CA ALA A 317 -2.91 -5.89 20.02
C ALA A 317 -2.36 -6.77 21.15
N VAL A 318 -2.27 -6.22 22.37
CA VAL A 318 -1.84 -6.97 23.55
C VAL A 318 -2.74 -8.20 23.75
N ASP A 319 -2.11 -9.36 23.95
CA ASP A 319 -2.73 -10.67 24.16
C ASP A 319 -3.59 -11.17 22.98
N ALA A 320 -3.50 -10.55 21.81
CA ALA A 320 -4.13 -11.07 20.60
C ALA A 320 -3.40 -12.33 20.11
N LYS A 321 -4.10 -13.20 19.39
CA LYS A 321 -3.53 -14.44 18.84
C LYS A 321 -3.84 -14.62 17.37
N VAL A 322 -2.86 -15.14 16.63
CA VAL A 322 -3.00 -15.63 15.26
C VAL A 322 -2.70 -17.12 15.29
N GLU A 323 -3.66 -17.94 14.90
CA GLU A 323 -3.57 -19.41 14.88
C GLU A 323 -3.71 -19.85 13.42
N LEU A 324 -2.69 -20.53 12.88
CA LEU A 324 -2.58 -20.90 11.47
C LEU A 324 -2.49 -22.42 11.35
N GLY A 325 -3.51 -23.09 10.82
CA GLY A 325 -3.39 -24.51 10.52
C GLY A 325 -4.72 -25.19 10.26
N TRP A 326 -4.69 -26.32 9.60
CA TRP A 326 -5.87 -27.07 9.18
C TRP A 326 -5.75 -28.54 9.55
N PRO A 327 -6.84 -29.34 9.48
CA PRO A 327 -6.75 -30.78 9.73
C PRO A 327 -5.76 -31.47 8.77
N ASP A 328 -5.02 -32.46 9.27
CA ASP A 328 -4.16 -33.31 8.43
C ASP A 328 -4.96 -33.97 7.29
N GLY A 329 -4.42 -33.90 6.08
CA GLY A 329 -5.06 -34.42 4.87
C GLY A 329 -6.31 -33.64 4.41
N ALA A 330 -6.54 -32.42 4.91
CA ALA A 330 -7.63 -31.56 4.44
C ALA A 330 -7.52 -31.28 2.93
N THR A 331 -8.67 -31.17 2.27
CA THR A 331 -8.77 -30.89 0.83
C THR A 331 -9.89 -29.90 0.56
N LEU A 332 -9.58 -28.80 -0.12
CA LEU A 332 -10.56 -27.80 -0.53
C LEU A 332 -11.29 -28.27 -1.79
N ASP A 333 -12.51 -28.78 -1.62
CA ASP A 333 -13.36 -29.35 -2.67
C ASP A 333 -14.43 -28.34 -3.12
N GLU A 334 -14.44 -27.99 -4.41
CA GLU A 334 -15.43 -27.06 -4.97
C GLU A 334 -16.88 -27.56 -4.83
N ALA A 335 -17.10 -28.87 -4.88
CA ALA A 335 -18.42 -29.47 -4.71
C ALA A 335 -18.91 -29.34 -3.27
N ALA A 336 -18.00 -29.42 -2.30
CA ALA A 336 -18.31 -29.26 -0.89
C ALA A 336 -18.62 -27.80 -0.54
N VAL A 337 -17.81 -26.86 -1.06
CA VAL A 337 -18.00 -25.41 -0.89
C VAL A 337 -19.20 -24.90 -1.70
N GLY A 338 -19.52 -25.55 -2.83
CA GLY A 338 -20.61 -25.17 -3.73
C GLY A 338 -20.30 -23.95 -4.61
N VAL A 339 -19.02 -23.62 -4.78
CA VAL A 339 -18.53 -22.45 -5.54
C VAL A 339 -17.34 -22.89 -6.40
N ASN A 340 -17.31 -22.45 -7.66
CA ASN A 340 -16.16 -22.65 -8.53
C ASN A 340 -15.03 -21.72 -8.05
N LEU A 341 -13.90 -22.30 -7.70
CA LEU A 341 -12.75 -21.62 -7.12
C LEU A 341 -11.73 -21.21 -8.18
N ASN A 342 -11.81 -21.69 -9.42
CA ASN A 342 -10.94 -21.35 -10.55
C ASN A 342 -11.65 -20.69 -11.75
N PRO A 343 -12.58 -19.73 -11.59
CA PRO A 343 -13.36 -19.25 -12.73
C PRO A 343 -12.46 -18.49 -13.71
N PRO A 344 -12.88 -18.21 -14.96
CA PRO A 344 -12.02 -17.59 -15.98
C PRO A 344 -11.40 -16.23 -15.58
N HIS A 345 -11.99 -15.53 -14.63
CA HIS A 345 -11.49 -14.25 -14.09
C HIS A 345 -10.60 -14.41 -12.85
N THR A 346 -10.48 -15.62 -12.30
CA THR A 346 -9.60 -15.98 -11.17
C THR A 346 -9.04 -17.40 -11.38
N PRO A 347 -8.25 -17.64 -12.45
CA PRO A 347 -7.67 -18.94 -12.72
C PRO A 347 -6.76 -19.41 -11.57
N PHE A 348 -6.66 -20.72 -11.37
CA PHE A 348 -5.70 -21.36 -10.45
C PHE A 348 -4.52 -21.89 -11.27
N GLU A 349 -3.30 -21.46 -10.95
CA GLU A 349 -2.07 -21.83 -11.69
C GLU A 349 -2.14 -21.62 -13.23
N GLY A 350 -3.03 -20.74 -13.69
CA GLY A 350 -3.25 -20.45 -15.10
C GLY A 350 -4.39 -21.22 -15.74
N ASP A 351 -4.95 -22.22 -15.04
CA ASP A 351 -6.08 -23.01 -15.48
C ASP A 351 -7.41 -22.45 -14.94
N SER A 352 -8.47 -22.59 -15.73
CA SER A 352 -9.81 -22.20 -15.35
C SER A 352 -10.86 -23.01 -16.10
N ASP A 353 -11.96 -23.30 -15.43
CA ASP A 353 -13.13 -23.88 -16.07
C ASP A 353 -14.43 -23.34 -15.45
N GLY A 354 -15.50 -24.13 -15.51
CA GLY A 354 -16.79 -23.81 -14.92
C GLY A 354 -17.45 -25.02 -14.26
N SER A 355 -16.70 -26.08 -13.96
CA SER A 355 -17.19 -27.22 -13.19
C SER A 355 -16.96 -26.98 -11.69
N LEU A 356 -17.34 -27.96 -10.87
CA LEU A 356 -17.21 -27.95 -9.41
C LEU A 356 -16.53 -29.25 -8.93
N ASP A 357 -15.75 -29.88 -9.79
CA ASP A 357 -15.10 -31.17 -9.53
C ASP A 357 -13.61 -31.05 -9.22
N ASP A 358 -13.11 -29.82 -9.14
CA ASP A 358 -11.73 -29.54 -8.75
C ASP A 358 -11.53 -29.66 -7.24
N VAL A 359 -10.33 -30.12 -6.88
CA VAL A 359 -9.90 -30.30 -5.49
C VAL A 359 -8.52 -29.68 -5.35
N TYR A 360 -8.35 -28.85 -4.33
CA TYR A 360 -7.10 -28.15 -4.04
C TYR A 360 -6.55 -28.57 -2.68
N THR A 361 -5.22 -28.55 -2.56
CA THR A 361 -4.55 -28.70 -1.28
C THR A 361 -4.56 -27.36 -0.56
N PRO A 362 -5.04 -27.28 0.70
CA PRO A 362 -4.92 -26.08 1.51
C PRO A 362 -3.45 -25.69 1.69
N GLU A 363 -3.15 -24.42 1.46
CA GLU A 363 -1.79 -23.89 1.46
C GLU A 363 -1.82 -22.36 1.61
N ILE A 364 -0.84 -21.81 2.32
CA ILE A 364 -0.57 -20.37 2.29
C ILE A 364 0.61 -20.12 1.36
N ARG A 365 0.38 -19.34 0.30
CA ARG A 365 1.39 -18.94 -0.68
C ARG A 365 1.69 -17.44 -0.54
N GLY A 366 2.96 -17.10 -0.43
CA GLY A 366 3.43 -15.71 -0.31
C GLY A 366 3.76 -15.28 1.13
N LEU A 367 3.63 -13.99 1.41
CA LEU A 367 4.10 -13.38 2.65
C LEU A 367 2.97 -13.21 3.68
N VAL A 368 3.19 -13.73 4.89
CA VAL A 368 2.37 -13.47 6.09
C VAL A 368 3.16 -12.56 7.03
N HIS A 369 2.57 -11.46 7.47
CA HIS A 369 3.20 -10.55 8.44
C HIS A 369 2.27 -10.26 9.63
N VAL A 370 2.71 -10.63 10.84
CA VAL A 370 2.02 -10.35 12.11
C VAL A 370 2.78 -9.27 12.87
N LEU A 371 2.21 -8.07 12.90
CA LEU A 371 2.74 -6.92 13.61
C LEU A 371 2.31 -6.93 15.07
N HIS A 372 3.05 -6.16 15.88
CA HIS A 372 2.91 -5.95 17.31
C HIS A 372 3.47 -7.09 18.17
N ALA A 373 4.52 -6.78 18.94
CA ALA A 373 5.24 -7.72 19.80
C ALA A 373 4.38 -8.42 20.89
N GLY A 374 3.23 -7.82 21.25
CA GLY A 374 2.27 -8.39 22.19
C GLY A 374 1.33 -9.45 21.60
N THR A 375 1.45 -9.75 20.31
CA THR A 375 0.64 -10.74 19.58
C THR A 375 1.36 -12.07 19.54
N GLY A 376 0.66 -13.16 19.84
CA GLY A 376 1.19 -14.52 19.70
C GLY A 376 0.81 -15.15 18.37
N THR A 377 1.80 -15.66 17.63
CA THR A 377 1.61 -16.39 16.36
C THR A 377 1.81 -17.88 16.60
N PHE A 378 0.80 -18.69 16.30
CA PHE A 378 0.77 -20.13 16.53
C PHE A 378 0.70 -20.86 15.19
N LEU A 379 1.69 -21.71 14.93
CA LEU A 379 1.79 -22.57 13.75
C LEU A 379 1.21 -23.95 14.11
N GLY A 380 0.11 -24.30 13.49
CA GLY A 380 -0.84 -25.32 13.95
C GLY A 380 -1.95 -24.75 14.84
N ASP A 381 -3.12 -25.38 14.83
CA ASP A 381 -4.22 -25.06 15.77
C ASP A 381 -4.21 -26.09 16.94
N ASP A 382 -5.04 -25.87 17.96
CA ASP A 382 -5.31 -26.79 19.06
C ASP A 382 -6.12 -28.04 18.64
N LEU A 383 -6.41 -28.18 17.34
CA LEU A 383 -6.98 -29.37 16.74
C LEU A 383 -5.96 -30.52 16.83
N ASP A 384 -6.45 -31.72 17.12
CA ASP A 384 -5.60 -32.91 17.08
C ASP A 384 -5.18 -33.16 15.61
N ASP A 385 -3.87 -33.39 15.39
CA ASP A 385 -3.28 -33.64 14.07
C ASP A 385 -3.50 -32.47 13.08
N SER A 386 -3.25 -31.22 13.50
CA SER A 386 -3.28 -30.09 12.58
C SER A 386 -1.99 -30.00 11.75
N GLU A 387 -2.08 -29.79 10.44
CA GLU A 387 -0.95 -29.51 9.56
C GLU A 387 -1.02 -28.06 9.05
N LEU A 388 0.14 -27.40 8.97
CA LEU A 388 0.30 -26.10 8.31
C LEU A 388 1.32 -26.24 7.17
N VAL A 389 0.92 -25.91 5.95
CA VAL A 389 1.81 -25.86 4.78
C VAL A 389 1.91 -24.43 4.27
N VAL A 390 3.13 -23.89 4.25
CA VAL A 390 3.40 -22.54 3.74
C VAL A 390 4.50 -22.58 2.70
N THR A 391 4.23 -22.01 1.52
CA THR A 391 5.23 -21.69 0.50
C THR A 391 5.40 -20.17 0.44
N GLY A 392 6.41 -19.67 1.13
CA GLY A 392 6.67 -18.25 1.29
C GLY A 392 7.38 -17.97 2.62
N THR A 393 6.99 -16.88 3.27
CA THR A 393 7.63 -16.41 4.50
C THR A 393 6.59 -15.99 5.52
N ILE A 394 6.78 -16.39 6.78
CA ILE A 394 6.03 -15.87 7.93
C ILE A 394 6.94 -14.94 8.72
N LEU A 395 6.53 -13.68 8.87
CA LEU A 395 7.17 -12.67 9.70
C LEU A 395 6.30 -12.39 10.93
N THR A 396 6.89 -12.39 12.12
CA THR A 396 6.20 -12.01 13.35
C THR A 396 7.07 -11.14 14.24
N GLU A 397 6.53 -10.01 14.68
CA GLU A 397 7.22 -9.13 15.65
C GLU A 397 7.17 -9.69 17.08
N GLY A 398 6.17 -10.54 17.37
CA GLY A 398 5.92 -11.12 18.68
C GLY A 398 6.50 -12.52 18.87
N LEU A 399 5.88 -13.28 19.76
CA LEU A 399 6.18 -14.70 20.00
C LEU A 399 5.69 -15.54 18.82
N ALA A 400 6.52 -16.45 18.32
CA ALA A 400 6.10 -17.57 17.50
C ALA A 400 6.07 -18.86 18.34
N ALA A 401 5.07 -19.72 18.12
CA ALA A 401 5.04 -21.05 18.71
C ALA A 401 4.50 -22.08 17.72
N VAL A 402 5.08 -23.28 17.67
CA VAL A 402 4.47 -24.42 17.00
C VAL A 402 3.53 -25.09 18.00
N ALA A 403 2.25 -25.15 17.68
CA ALA A 403 1.22 -25.64 18.58
C ALA A 403 1.52 -27.09 19.00
N SER A 404 1.26 -27.41 20.27
CA SER A 404 1.58 -28.71 20.87
C SER A 404 0.88 -29.93 20.23
N LYS A 405 -0.04 -29.70 19.29
CA LYS A 405 -0.81 -30.71 18.57
C LYS A 405 -0.65 -30.64 17.06
N GLY A 406 0.10 -29.67 16.55
CA GLY A 406 0.24 -29.43 15.12
C GLY A 406 1.63 -29.74 14.59
N THR A 407 1.74 -29.86 13.27
CA THR A 407 2.99 -29.87 12.52
C THR A 407 3.00 -28.70 11.54
N ALA A 408 4.18 -28.20 11.21
CA ALA A 408 4.32 -27.13 10.22
C ALA A 408 5.42 -27.47 9.22
N THR A 409 5.12 -27.31 7.93
CA THR A 409 6.04 -27.46 6.81
C THR A 409 6.13 -26.12 6.09
N LEU A 410 7.31 -25.51 6.16
CA LEU A 410 7.56 -24.19 5.63
C LEU A 410 8.62 -24.26 4.53
N THR A 411 8.33 -23.69 3.37
CA THR A 411 9.24 -23.64 2.22
C THR A 411 9.37 -22.20 1.78
N VAL A 412 10.61 -21.68 1.74
CA VAL A 412 10.85 -20.32 1.23
C VAL A 412 10.50 -20.23 -0.24
N ASP A 413 9.78 -19.17 -0.63
CA ASP A 413 9.65 -18.78 -2.03
C ASP A 413 10.75 -17.75 -2.39
N PRO A 414 11.76 -18.12 -3.21
CA PRO A 414 12.81 -17.20 -3.61
C PRO A 414 12.30 -15.97 -4.36
N ALA A 415 11.10 -16.04 -4.96
CA ALA A 415 10.50 -14.90 -5.65
C ALA A 415 10.21 -13.74 -4.71
N LEU A 416 9.94 -14.00 -3.41
CA LEU A 416 9.73 -12.95 -2.41
C LEU A 416 10.99 -12.12 -2.15
N PHE A 417 12.19 -12.67 -2.35
CA PHE A 417 13.41 -11.89 -2.21
C PHE A 417 13.75 -11.10 -3.49
N VAL A 418 13.47 -11.69 -4.66
CA VAL A 418 13.77 -11.07 -5.97
C VAL A 418 12.76 -9.98 -6.33
N ASN A 419 11.49 -10.20 -6.03
CA ASN A 419 10.38 -9.27 -6.23
C ASN A 419 9.61 -9.13 -4.90
N PRO A 420 10.18 -8.42 -3.92
CA PRO A 420 9.56 -8.29 -2.61
C PRO A 420 8.21 -7.61 -2.67
N PRO A 421 7.29 -7.97 -1.76
CA PRO A 421 6.06 -7.23 -1.63
C PRO A 421 6.31 -5.74 -1.31
N GLU A 422 5.43 -4.86 -1.75
CA GLU A 422 5.59 -3.41 -1.57
C GLU A 422 5.82 -3.08 -0.09
N GLY A 423 6.93 -2.39 0.20
CA GLY A 423 7.39 -2.03 1.56
C GLY A 423 8.30 -3.07 2.25
N TYR A 424 8.53 -4.23 1.65
CA TYR A 424 9.42 -5.28 2.19
C TYR A 424 10.75 -5.38 1.42
N SER A 425 11.15 -4.29 0.77
CA SER A 425 12.47 -4.16 0.16
C SER A 425 13.47 -3.63 1.17
N GLU A 426 14.68 -4.16 1.13
CA GLU A 426 15.85 -3.53 1.71
C GLU A 426 16.36 -2.45 0.77
N GLY A 427 16.90 -1.42 1.39
CA GLY A 427 17.88 -0.56 0.77
C GLY A 427 17.40 0.85 0.52
N ASP A 428 18.39 1.63 0.15
CA ASP A 428 18.31 3.05 -0.10
C ASP A 428 17.52 3.40 -1.37
N ARG A 429 17.17 2.46 -2.25
CA ARG A 429 16.46 2.87 -3.48
C ARG A 429 15.01 3.16 -3.16
N VAL A 430 14.46 4.15 -3.85
CA VAL A 430 13.04 4.51 -3.75
C VAL A 430 12.41 4.52 -5.13
N ALA A 431 11.13 4.18 -5.21
CA ALA A 431 10.35 4.21 -6.44
C ALA A 431 9.01 4.93 -6.23
N PRO A 432 8.49 5.66 -7.24
CA PRO A 432 7.17 6.27 -7.16
C PRO A 432 6.05 5.24 -6.97
N LEU A 433 5.23 5.40 -5.94
CA LEU A 433 4.07 4.57 -5.69
C LEU A 433 2.96 4.91 -6.71
N PRO A 434 2.51 3.97 -7.56
CA PRO A 434 1.46 4.23 -8.53
C PRO A 434 0.16 4.68 -7.86
N GLY A 435 -0.45 5.77 -8.37
CA GLY A 435 -1.70 6.32 -7.83
C GLY A 435 -1.54 7.28 -6.65
N SER A 436 -0.32 7.54 -6.17
CA SER A 436 -0.05 8.51 -5.10
C SER A 436 0.08 9.97 -5.55
N TRP A 437 -0.09 10.24 -6.86
CA TRP A 437 0.09 11.57 -7.44
C TRP A 437 -1.01 12.53 -7.00
N THR A 438 -0.62 13.63 -6.37
CA THR A 438 -1.56 14.65 -5.89
C THR A 438 -1.16 16.05 -6.35
N TRP A 439 -2.15 16.86 -6.72
CA TRP A 439 -1.96 18.28 -6.99
C TRP A 439 -2.32 19.09 -5.76
N THR A 440 -1.40 19.93 -5.31
CA THR A 440 -1.60 20.81 -4.17
C THR A 440 -1.77 22.24 -4.67
N VAL A 441 -2.87 22.88 -4.28
CA VAL A 441 -3.12 24.28 -4.58
C VAL A 441 -2.49 25.11 -3.45
N ASP A 442 -1.59 26.04 -3.79
CA ASP A 442 -1.13 27.02 -2.81
C ASP A 442 -2.31 27.95 -2.44
N PRO A 443 -2.56 28.20 -1.15
CA PRO A 443 -3.66 29.08 -0.70
C PRO A 443 -3.48 30.55 -1.10
#